data_AF-A0A7K5JR58-F1
#
_entry.id   AF-A0A7K5JR58-F1
#
_cell.length_a   1.000
_cell.length_b   1.000
_cell.length_c   1.000
_cell.angle_alpha   90.00
_cell.angle_beta   90.00
_cell.angle_gamma   90.00
#
_symmetry.space_group_name_H-M   'P 1'
#
loop_
_entity.id
_entity.type
_entity.pdbx_description
1 polymer ?
#
loop_
_entity_poly.entity_id
_entity_poly.type
_entity_poly.pdbx_seq_one_letter_code
_entity_poly.pdbx_strand_id
1 'polypeptide(L)' 'AGVLAFDLRALGFLISSQATIGIDFLSKTMYLEDRTIRLQLWDTAGQERFRSLIPSYIRDSAAAVVVYDIT' A
#
# COMPACT_ATOMS: atom_id res chain seq x y z
N ALA A 1 -5.84 -11.19 -10.42
CA ALA A 1 -5.48 -10.59 -9.12
C ALA A 1 -5.10 -9.12 -9.32
N GLY A 2 -6.10 -8.27 -9.53
CA GLY A 2 -5.91 -6.83 -9.63
C GLY A 2 -5.89 -6.23 -8.23
N VAL A 3 -4.84 -5.49 -7.90
CA VAL A 3 -4.83 -4.64 -6.72
C VAL A 3 -5.87 -3.55 -6.99
N LEU A 4 -7.01 -3.63 -6.30
CA LEU A 4 -7.95 -2.51 -6.17
C LEU A 4 -7.16 -1.41 -5.45
N ALA A 5 -6.54 -0.57 -6.26
CA ALA A 5 -6.19 0.77 -5.89
C ALA A 5 -7.47 1.41 -5.32
N PHE A 6 -7.59 1.50 -3.99
CA PHE A 6 -8.29 2.62 -3.37
C PHE A 6 -7.88 3.87 -4.16
N ASP A 7 -8.80 4.75 -4.53
CA ASP A 7 -8.49 5.88 -5.41
C ASP A 7 -7.55 6.89 -4.73
N LEU A 8 -6.27 6.53 -4.69
CA LEU A 8 -5.15 7.30 -4.16
C LEU A 8 -4.72 8.37 -5.18
N ARG A 9 -5.33 8.43 -6.37
CA ARG A 9 -5.06 9.49 -7.36
C ARG A 9 -5.56 10.84 -6.85
N ALA A 10 -6.68 10.84 -6.12
CA ALA A 10 -7.15 12.03 -5.40
C ALA A 10 -6.13 12.56 -4.38
N LEU A 11 -5.31 11.66 -3.82
CA LEU A 11 -4.19 11.99 -2.95
C LEU A 11 -2.88 12.22 -3.72
N GLY A 12 -2.92 12.27 -5.05
CA GLY A 12 -1.78 12.50 -5.95
C GLY A 12 -0.74 11.36 -5.96
N PHE A 13 -1.18 10.12 -5.80
CA PHE A 13 -0.34 8.94 -5.99
C PHE A 13 -0.62 8.33 -7.37
N LEU A 14 0.42 8.28 -8.22
CA LEU A 14 0.37 7.56 -9.49
C LEU A 14 0.82 6.12 -9.24
N ILE A 15 -0.12 5.19 -9.34
CA ILE A 15 0.15 3.77 -9.10
C ILE A 15 0.56 3.15 -10.44
N SER A 16 1.73 2.54 -10.49
CA SER A 16 2.14 1.75 -11.64
C SER A 16 1.31 0.46 -11.65
N SER A 17 0.72 0.10 -12.79
CA SER A 17 -0.04 -1.16 -12.95
C SER A 17 0.85 -2.40 -13.11
N GLN A 18 2.15 -2.27 -12.85
CA GLN A 18 3.10 -3.37 -12.91
C GLN A 18 2.98 -4.24 -11.66
N ALA A 19 3.14 -5.55 -11.81
CA ALA A 19 3.09 -6.46 -10.67
C ALA A 19 4.20 -6.15 -9.67
N THR A 20 3.84 -5.95 -8.40
CA THR A 20 4.79 -5.71 -7.32
C THR A 20 5.67 -6.95 -7.11
N ILE A 21 6.99 -6.78 -7.21
CA ILE A 21 7.97 -7.83 -6.93
C ILE A 21 8.51 -7.60 -5.51
N GLY A 22 8.14 -8.48 -4.58
CA GLY A 22 8.54 -8.34 -3.18
C GLY A 22 7.67 -7.33 -2.45
N ILE A 23 8.20 -6.14 -2.17
CA ILE A 23 7.51 -5.08 -1.41
C ILE A 23 7.85 -3.75 -2.07
N ASP A 24 6.83 -2.91 -2.24
CA ASP A 24 6.99 -1.53 -2.64
C ASP A 24 6.60 -0.59 -1.49
N PHE A 25 7.32 0.53 -1.40
CA PHE A 25 7.15 1.51 -0.33
C PHE A 25 6.91 2.89 -0.93
N LEU A 26 5.85 3.53 -0.46
CA LEU A 26 5.47 4.86 -0.91
C LEU A 26 5.23 5.75 0.30
N SER A 27 5.94 6.88 0.38
CA SER A 27 5.77 7.87 1.43
C SER A 27 5.40 9.21 0.85
N LYS A 28 4.37 9.84 1.39
CA LYS A 28 3.96 11.20 1.03
C LYS A 28 3.61 12.02 2.25
N THR A 29 4.18 13.20 2.30
CA THR A 29 3.79 14.21 3.27
C THR A 29 2.55 14.93 2.75
N MET A 30 1.49 14.97 3.56
CA MET A 30 0.24 15.64 3.28
C MET A 30 0.00 16.72 4.33
N TYR A 31 -0.60 17.82 3.91
CA TYR A 31 -1.01 18.91 4.78
C TYR A 31 -2.52 18.83 4.92
N LEU A 32 -3.00 18.48 6.11
CA LEU A 32 -4.41 18.39 6.42
C LEU A 32 -4.72 19.44 7.47
N GLU A 33 -5.47 20.47 7.07
CA GLU A 33 -5.83 21.61 7.92
C GLU A 33 -4.60 22.27 8.57
N ASP A 34 -4.40 22.07 9.87
CA ASP A 34 -3.33 22.61 10.72
C ASP A 34 -2.22 21.57 11.02
N ARG A 35 -2.30 20.37 10.43
CA ARG A 35 -1.37 19.26 10.70
C ARG A 35 -0.63 18.81 9.45
N THR A 36 0.64 18.48 9.66
CA THR A 36 1.46 17.81 8.65
C THR A 36 1.48 16.33 8.98
N ILE A 37 0.96 15.51 8.06
CA ILE A 37 0.85 14.05 8.21
C ILE A 37 1.77 13.39 7.20
N ARG A 38 2.58 12.42 7.64
CA ARG A 38 3.36 11.57 6.73
C ARG A 38 2.60 10.26 6.51
N LEU A 39 2.01 10.11 5.33
CA LEU A 39 1.36 8.87 4.91
C LEU A 39 2.43 7.92 4.38
N GLN A 40 2.44 6.71 4.91
CA GLN A 40 3.31 5.62 4.48
C GLN A 40 2.42 4.47 4.02
N LEU A 41 2.58 4.08 2.76
CA LEU A 41 1.89 2.97 2.13
C LEU A 41 2.92 1.88 1.83
N TRP A 42 2.55 0.66 2.20
CA TRP A 42 3.34 -0.54 1.95
C TRP A 42 2.51 -1.44 1.05
N ASP A 43 2.94 -1.60 -0.20
CA ASP A 43 2.33 -2.57 -1.11
C ASP A 43 3.13 -3.87 -1.05
N THR A 44 2.44 -4.97 -0.77
CA THR A 44 3.08 -6.29 -0.62
C THR A 44 2.75 -7.16 -1.81
N ALA A 45 3.75 -7.81 -2.40
CA ALA A 45 3.51 -8.82 -3.42
C ALA A 45 2.70 -9.99 -2.84
N GLY A 46 1.59 -10.32 -3.48
CA GLY A 46 0.78 -11.50 -3.16
C GLY A 46 1.41 -12.85 -3.56
N GLN A 47 2.68 -12.84 -4.01
CA GLN A 47 3.41 -14.05 -4.37
C GLN A 47 3.85 -14.78 -3.10
N GLU A 48 3.57 -16.09 -3.04
CA GLU A 48 3.81 -16.96 -1.88
C GLU A 48 5.25 -16.88 -1.33
N ARG A 49 6.23 -16.69 -2.22
CA ARG A 49 7.66 -16.57 -1.89
C ARG A 49 8.02 -15.35 -1.02
N PHE A 50 7.12 -14.37 -0.89
CA PHE A 50 7.30 -13.17 -0.07
C PHE A 50 6.38 -13.14 1.17
N ARG A 51 5.58 -14.19 1.39
CA ARG A 51 4.65 -14.28 2.53
C ARG A 51 5.32 -14.11 3.89
N SER A 52 6.56 -14.59 4.03
CA SER A 52 7.33 -14.49 5.28
C SER A 52 7.69 -13.06 5.66
N LEU A 53 7.67 -12.12 4.71
CA LEU A 53 7.98 -10.72 4.95
C LEU A 53 6.81 -10.01 5.61
N ILE A 54 5.56 -10.31 5.21
CA ILE A 54 4.33 -9.60 5.60
C ILE A 54 4.24 -9.29 7.12
N PRO A 55 4.45 -10.25 8.05
CA PRO A 55 4.30 -9.99 9.49
C PRO A 55 5.20 -8.87 10.03
N SER A 56 6.36 -8.66 9.43
CA SER A 56 7.31 -7.63 9.85
C SER A 56 6.91 -6.23 9.36
N TYR A 57 6.18 -6.12 8.24
CA TYR A 57 5.80 -4.84 7.64
C TYR A 57 4.42 -4.35 8.08
N ILE A 58 3.52 -5.25 8.48
CA ILE A 58 2.25 -4.86 9.11
C ILE A 58 2.43 -4.45 10.57
N ARG A 59 3.58 -4.76 11.18
CA ARG A 59 3.90 -4.36 12.54
C ARG A 59 3.86 -2.84 12.62
N ASP A 60 3.08 -2.32 13.56
CA ASP A 60 2.86 -0.88 13.80
C ASP A 60 2.05 -0.15 12.71
N SER A 61 1.44 -0.87 11.76
CA SER A 61 0.51 -0.29 10.80
C SER A 61 -0.79 0.15 11.48
N ALA A 62 -1.22 1.39 11.23
CA ALA A 62 -2.47 1.93 11.76
C ALA A 62 -3.72 1.29 11.13
N ALA A 63 -3.60 0.81 9.88
CA ALA A 63 -4.66 0.15 9.15
C ALA A 63 -4.08 -0.81 8.11
N ALA A 64 -4.88 -1.81 7.70
CA ALA A 64 -4.55 -2.74 6.62
C ALA A 64 -5.72 -2.82 5.64
N VAL A 65 -5.41 -2.85 4.34
CA VAL A 65 -6.40 -3.03 3.27
C VAL A 65 -6.16 -4.39 2.63
N VAL A 66 -7.18 -5.26 2.68
CA VAL A 66 -7.14 -6.59 2.06
C VAL A 66 -8.01 -6.57 0.82
N VAL A 67 -7.42 -6.90 -0.31
CA VAL A 67 -8.11 -6.99 -1.61
C VAL A 67 -8.11 -8.44 -2.06
N TYR A 68 -9.26 -8.93 -2.50
CA TYR A 68 -9.38 -10.23 -3.15
C TYR A 68 -10.30 -10.09 -4.38
N ASP A 69 -10.12 -11.00 -5.33
CA ASP A 69 -10.99 -11.13 -6.50
C ASP A 69 -12.17 -12.02 -6.14
N ILE A 70 -13.40 -11.58 -6.44
CA ILE A 70 -14.63 -12.33 -6.15
C ILE A 70 -14.99 -13.34 -7.25
N THR A 71 -14.25 -13.33 -8.35
CA THR A 71 -14.54 -14.13 -9.56
C THR A 71 -14.05 -15.56 -9.45
#